data_AF-A0A0F3NQG0-F1
#
_entry.id   AF-A0A0F3NQG0-F1
#
_cell.length_a   1.000
_cell.length_b   1.000
_cell.length_c   1.000
_cell.angle_alpha   90.00
_cell.angle_beta   90.00
_cell.angle_gamma   90.00
#
_symmetry.space_group_name_H-M   'P 1'
#
loop_
_entity.id
_entity.type
_entity.pdbx_description
1 polymer ?
#
loop_
_entity_poly.entity_id
_entity_poly.type
_entity_poly.pdbx_seq_one_letter_code
_entity_poly.pdbx_strand_id
1 'polypeptide(L)'
;MQELLLKKQTGIKYNFSRKKDNVYHTVLIPDYVKQEFKNIQTLMNEVERTAKKDNSQLLKDIVIALPDEKELNLEHRIELTHQIVDDMEWVQKGIGVQIDIHKPQIGDKNWHVHILLTMRRFREDGTGLGDIAVDLNPKIITVNGKKVVIKDPEMIHERVKEIINAYFAKLGLPYRVDEISKVPGKHIGRIKIRSLINEVVNENELRKEAHLKIINDADVITDSITHYKSIFTKQDVEKAVKDIPDPTAREQLVQQVLSSNRILELYHDDGESSKYFTTIEVRNEETRIIRIANKINDQVYYNDIYNLKSDIEGLANVSEEQKQALRHILLSTSGVRVLRGRAGTGKSHVLAKAHKLATNRGQKVIGLAPTHKAVSELRSKGYTEVYTVKDFCIIEKKFLCKTA
;
A
#
# COMPACT_ATOMS: atom_id res chain seq x y z
N MET A 1 -7.80 20.05 25.91
CA MET A 1 -6.99 19.35 26.94
C MET A 1 -5.96 18.50 26.24
N GLN A 2 -4.67 18.65 26.52
CA GLN A 2 -3.64 17.76 25.97
C GLN A 2 -2.63 17.42 27.06
N GLU A 3 -2.65 16.16 27.46
CA GLU A 3 -2.06 15.65 28.69
C GLU A 3 -0.65 15.10 28.47
N LEU A 4 0.12 15.12 29.56
CA LEU A 4 1.34 14.37 29.72
C LEU A 4 0.95 12.93 30.14
N LEU A 5 1.16 11.96 29.25
CA LEU A 5 0.84 10.56 29.53
C LEU A 5 2.09 9.82 30.02
N LEU A 6 2.04 9.27 31.23
CA LEU A 6 3.02 8.36 31.79
C LEU A 6 2.66 6.92 31.43
N LYS A 7 3.56 6.25 30.72
CA LYS A 7 3.55 4.81 30.56
C LYS A 7 4.07 4.15 31.84
N LYS A 8 3.18 3.59 32.67
CA LYS A 8 3.57 3.02 33.98
C LYS A 8 4.62 1.92 33.87
N GLN A 9 4.56 1.09 32.83
CA GLN A 9 5.47 -0.05 32.67
C GLN A 9 6.92 0.35 32.40
N THR A 10 7.15 1.48 31.70
CA THR A 10 8.49 1.91 31.28
C THR A 10 8.93 3.22 31.92
N GLY A 11 8.04 3.93 32.62
CA GLY A 11 8.28 5.27 33.15
C GLY A 11 8.37 6.37 32.08
N ILE A 12 8.16 6.05 30.79
CA ILE A 12 8.25 7.02 29.69
C ILE A 12 7.08 7.99 29.75
N LYS A 13 7.36 9.29 29.59
CA LYS A 13 6.36 10.35 29.52
C LYS A 13 6.19 10.82 28.07
N TYR A 14 4.97 10.73 27.56
CA TYR A 14 4.57 11.25 26.26
C TYR A 14 3.91 12.62 26.44
N ASN A 15 4.48 13.64 25.83
CA ASN A 15 3.97 15.01 25.92
C ASN A 15 3.37 15.45 24.60
N PHE A 16 2.05 15.62 24.57
CA PHE A 16 1.32 16.06 23.38
C PHE A 16 0.91 17.52 23.42
N SER A 17 1.24 18.29 24.48
CA SER A 17 0.76 19.66 24.70
C SER A 17 1.11 20.67 23.60
N ARG A 18 2.04 20.33 22.70
CA ARG A 18 2.44 21.16 21.56
C ARG A 18 1.54 20.98 20.32
N LYS A 19 0.63 19.99 20.28
CA LYS A 19 -0.19 19.67 19.09
C LYS A 19 -1.52 20.42 19.07
N LYS A 20 -1.54 21.68 18.65
CA LYS A 20 -2.73 22.56 18.75
C LYS A 20 -3.91 22.27 17.80
N ASP A 21 -3.89 21.18 17.04
CA ASP A 21 -4.89 20.86 16.01
C ASP A 21 -6.08 20.04 16.53
N ASN A 22 -5.96 19.34 17.67
CA ASN A 22 -7.09 18.67 18.32
C ASN A 22 -7.98 19.69 19.07
N VAL A 23 -9.25 19.75 18.67
CA VAL A 23 -10.27 20.68 19.19
C VAL A 23 -11.35 20.02 20.05
N TYR A 24 -11.43 18.69 20.06
CA TYR A 24 -12.36 17.95 20.91
C TYR A 24 -11.78 16.60 21.27
N HIS A 25 -11.80 16.28 22.57
CA HIS A 25 -11.34 15.01 23.10
C HIS A 25 -12.37 14.47 24.09
N THR A 26 -12.73 13.20 23.95
CA THR A 26 -13.51 12.49 24.96
C THR A 26 -13.19 10.99 24.96
N VAL A 27 -13.51 10.34 26.08
CA VAL A 27 -13.46 8.89 26.22
C VAL A 27 -14.85 8.41 26.61
N LEU A 28 -15.41 7.54 25.79
CA LEU A 28 -16.69 6.87 26.03
C LEU A 28 -16.43 5.45 26.52
N ILE A 29 -17.16 5.09 27.57
CA ILE A 29 -17.11 3.78 28.21
C ILE A 29 -18.55 3.35 28.53
N PRO A 30 -18.81 2.04 28.65
CA PRO A 30 -20.12 1.55 29.09
C PRO A 30 -20.47 2.06 30.49
N ASP A 31 -21.76 2.25 30.77
CA ASP A 31 -22.22 2.81 32.04
C ASP A 31 -21.86 1.96 33.27
N TYR A 32 -21.80 0.64 33.11
CA TYR A 32 -21.41 -0.30 34.18
C TYR A 32 -19.92 -0.24 34.53
N VAL A 33 -19.10 0.43 33.71
CA VAL A 33 -17.65 0.50 33.90
C VAL A 33 -17.29 1.60 34.89
N LYS A 34 -16.27 1.35 35.71
CA LYS A 34 -15.74 2.36 36.63
C LYS A 34 -15.37 3.64 35.88
N GLN A 35 -15.92 4.76 36.34
CA GLN A 35 -15.78 6.05 35.66
C GLN A 35 -14.35 6.59 35.61
N GLU A 36 -13.43 6.04 36.40
CA GLU A 36 -12.00 6.31 36.30
C GLU A 36 -11.42 6.00 34.91
N PHE A 37 -12.02 5.07 34.16
CA PHE A 37 -11.62 4.75 32.79
C PHE A 37 -11.99 5.83 31.77
N LYS A 38 -12.80 6.84 32.12
CA LYS A 38 -12.96 8.05 31.30
C LYS A 38 -11.69 8.90 31.26
N ASN A 39 -10.82 8.73 32.24
CA ASN A 39 -9.50 9.35 32.19
C ASN A 39 -8.59 8.55 31.24
N ILE A 40 -8.11 9.22 30.19
CA ILE A 40 -7.32 8.60 29.12
C ILE A 40 -6.03 7.93 29.64
N GLN A 41 -5.38 8.53 30.64
CA GLN A 41 -4.19 7.96 31.27
C GLN A 41 -4.49 6.62 31.95
N THR A 42 -5.64 6.50 32.62
CA THR A 42 -6.09 5.27 33.28
C THR A 42 -6.43 4.20 32.25
N LEU A 43 -7.20 4.55 31.21
CA LEU A 43 -7.55 3.64 30.12
C LEU A 43 -6.31 3.09 29.41
N MET A 44 -5.37 3.96 29.03
CA MET A 44 -4.17 3.53 28.27
C MET A 44 -3.26 2.62 29.09
N ASN A 45 -3.12 2.88 30.39
CA ASN A 45 -2.38 1.97 31.27
C ASN A 45 -3.06 0.60 31.38
N GLU A 46 -4.39 0.53 31.37
CA GLU A 46 -5.14 -0.73 31.42
C GLU A 46 -5.03 -1.52 30.11
N VAL A 47 -5.07 -0.83 28.96
CA VAL A 47 -4.80 -1.43 27.64
C VAL A 47 -3.41 -2.06 27.62
N GLU A 48 -2.39 -1.35 28.08
CA GLU A 48 -1.03 -1.90 28.13
C GLU A 48 -0.88 -3.03 29.17
N ARG A 49 -1.54 -2.93 30.33
CA ARG A 49 -1.50 -3.98 31.37
C ARG A 49 -2.06 -5.31 30.85
N THR A 50 -3.06 -5.26 29.97
CA THR A 50 -3.70 -6.45 29.40
C THR A 50 -3.00 -7.00 28.15
N ALA A 51 -1.97 -6.32 27.64
CA ALA A 51 -1.12 -6.78 26.56
C ALA A 51 -0.07 -7.79 27.06
N LYS A 52 -0.38 -9.08 26.96
CA LYS A 52 0.47 -10.17 27.49
C LYS A 52 1.65 -10.56 26.60
N LYS A 53 1.65 -10.15 25.33
CA LYS A 53 2.67 -10.49 24.32
C LYS A 53 3.22 -9.23 23.68
N ASP A 54 4.47 -9.30 23.23
CA ASP A 54 5.17 -8.25 22.48
C ASP A 54 4.45 -7.85 21.18
N ASN A 55 3.73 -8.79 20.57
CA ASN A 55 2.93 -8.57 19.36
C ASN A 55 1.44 -8.30 19.61
N SER A 56 1.05 -7.95 20.84
CA SER A 56 -0.35 -7.65 21.17
C SER A 56 -0.81 -6.39 20.43
N GLN A 57 -1.99 -6.47 19.79
CA GLN A 57 -2.68 -5.28 19.28
C GLN A 57 -3.31 -4.54 20.46
N LEU A 58 -2.92 -3.28 20.65
CA LEU A 58 -3.38 -2.46 21.78
C LEU A 58 -4.73 -1.80 21.48
N LEU A 59 -4.79 -1.11 20.34
CA LEU A 59 -5.93 -0.32 19.91
C LEU A 59 -6.16 -0.51 18.41
N LYS A 60 -7.40 -0.27 17.97
CA LYS A 60 -7.74 -0.07 16.55
C LYS A 60 -8.01 1.41 16.33
N ASP A 61 -7.29 2.02 15.40
CA ASP A 61 -7.47 3.42 14.99
C ASP A 61 -8.35 3.49 13.75
N ILE A 62 -9.46 4.21 13.85
CA ILE A 62 -10.37 4.49 12.75
C ILE A 62 -10.33 6.00 12.51
N VAL A 63 -9.91 6.40 11.31
CA VAL A 63 -9.85 7.81 10.92
C VAL A 63 -10.96 8.10 9.94
N ILE A 64 -11.84 9.03 10.31
CA ILE A 64 -12.98 9.45 9.47
C ILE A 64 -12.80 10.91 9.11
N ALA A 65 -12.89 11.22 7.81
CA ALA A 65 -13.01 12.59 7.35
C ALA A 65 -14.40 13.12 7.72
N LEU A 66 -14.44 14.27 8.39
CA LEU A 66 -15.68 14.96 8.73
C LEU A 66 -15.96 16.07 7.72
N PRO A 67 -17.23 16.45 7.50
CA PRO A 67 -17.55 17.42 6.46
C PRO A 67 -17.06 18.85 6.81
N ASP A 68 -16.54 19.60 5.83
CA ASP A 68 -15.95 20.95 5.96
C ASP A 68 -16.94 22.08 5.55
N GLU A 69 -18.19 21.74 5.28
CA GLU A 69 -19.25 22.66 4.91
C GLU A 69 -19.35 23.77 5.96
N LYS A 70 -19.50 25.02 5.48
CA LYS A 70 -19.44 26.23 6.31
C LYS A 70 -20.62 26.31 7.29
N GLU A 71 -21.71 25.66 6.93
CA GLU A 71 -22.94 25.48 7.70
C GLU A 71 -22.72 24.54 8.91
N LEU A 72 -21.68 23.72 8.89
CA LEU A 72 -21.32 22.88 10.02
C LEU A 72 -20.32 23.60 10.93
N ASN A 73 -20.66 23.69 12.22
CA ASN A 73 -19.76 24.17 13.27
C ASN A 73 -19.09 22.98 14.00
N LEU A 74 -18.32 23.24 15.07
CA LEU A 74 -17.68 22.17 15.84
C LEU A 74 -18.70 21.28 16.56
N GLU A 75 -19.79 21.85 17.08
CA GLU A 75 -20.83 21.09 17.80
C GLU A 75 -21.53 20.09 16.88
N HIS A 76 -21.84 20.50 15.63
CA HIS A 76 -22.39 19.59 14.62
C HIS A 76 -21.44 18.41 14.34
N ARG A 77 -20.13 18.68 14.27
CA ARG A 77 -19.11 17.64 14.06
C ARG A 77 -18.97 16.71 15.26
N ILE A 78 -19.12 17.23 16.48
CA ILE A 78 -19.17 16.43 17.70
C ILE A 78 -20.42 15.55 17.67
N GLU A 79 -21.62 16.10 17.48
CA GLU A 79 -22.88 15.34 17.44
C GLU A 79 -22.83 14.23 16.38
N LEU A 80 -22.40 14.57 15.15
CA LEU A 80 -22.23 13.60 14.06
C LEU A 80 -21.27 12.46 14.45
N THR A 81 -20.15 12.79 15.09
CA THR A 81 -19.17 11.77 15.52
C THR A 81 -19.77 10.85 16.58
N HIS A 82 -20.53 11.38 17.54
CA HIS A 82 -21.19 10.56 18.55
C HIS A 82 -22.26 9.66 17.94
N GLN A 83 -23.06 10.16 16.98
CA GLN A 83 -24.01 9.34 16.23
C GLN A 83 -23.33 8.18 15.49
N ILE A 84 -22.15 8.42 14.90
CA ILE A 84 -21.34 7.35 14.29
C ILE A 84 -20.93 6.29 15.32
N VAL A 85 -20.44 6.72 16.49
CA VAL A 85 -20.02 5.78 17.54
C VAL A 85 -21.20 4.97 18.08
N ASP A 86 -22.36 5.61 18.26
CA ASP A 86 -23.58 4.99 18.75
C ASP A 86 -24.15 3.99 17.75
N ASP A 87 -24.20 4.32 16.45
CA ASP A 87 -24.67 3.42 15.39
C ASP A 87 -23.81 2.15 15.27
N MET A 88 -22.51 2.26 15.54
CA MET A 88 -21.61 1.11 15.56
C MET A 88 -21.77 0.22 16.81
N GLU A 89 -22.46 0.73 17.83
CA GLU A 89 -22.72 0.11 19.12
C GLU A 89 -21.44 -0.29 19.87
N TRP A 90 -20.31 0.38 19.62
CA TRP A 90 -19.03 -0.02 20.19
C TRP A 90 -19.06 0.01 21.73
N VAL A 91 -19.58 1.10 22.29
CA VAL A 91 -19.69 1.29 23.74
C VAL A 91 -20.65 0.25 24.34
N GLN A 92 -21.79 0.02 23.71
CA GLN A 92 -22.82 -0.94 24.13
C GLN A 92 -22.27 -2.38 24.13
N LYS A 93 -21.37 -2.69 23.20
CA LYS A 93 -20.67 -3.98 23.15
C LYS A 93 -19.51 -4.07 24.16
N GLY A 94 -19.30 -3.07 25.02
CA GLY A 94 -18.23 -3.11 26.03
C GLY A 94 -16.87 -2.60 25.56
N ILE A 95 -16.78 -1.89 24.43
CA ILE A 95 -15.52 -1.31 23.92
C ILE A 95 -15.31 0.08 24.54
N GLY A 96 -14.08 0.36 24.98
CA GLY A 96 -13.67 1.72 25.30
C GLY A 96 -13.34 2.48 24.02
N VAL A 97 -13.93 3.67 23.86
CA VAL A 97 -13.81 4.49 22.65
C VAL A 97 -13.21 5.84 23.02
N GLN A 98 -12.05 6.17 22.47
CA GLN A 98 -11.49 7.52 22.54
C GLN A 98 -11.78 8.24 21.23
N ILE A 99 -12.26 9.48 21.33
CA ILE A 99 -12.58 10.35 20.21
C ILE A 99 -11.67 11.58 20.27
N ASP A 100 -11.00 11.88 19.16
CA ASP A 100 -10.20 13.09 18.98
C ASP A 100 -10.53 13.77 17.64
N ILE A 101 -11.20 14.92 17.68
CA ILE A 101 -11.53 15.70 16.48
C ILE A 101 -10.44 16.73 16.24
N HIS A 102 -9.89 16.72 15.03
CA HIS A 102 -8.89 17.65 14.57
C HIS A 102 -9.50 18.63 13.56
N LYS A 103 -9.20 19.92 13.76
CA LYS A 103 -9.53 20.96 12.79
C LYS A 103 -8.49 21.02 11.66
N PRO A 104 -8.88 21.51 10.47
CA PRO A 104 -7.94 21.76 9.40
C PRO A 104 -6.83 22.72 9.85
N GLN A 105 -5.62 22.50 9.33
CA GLN A 105 -4.55 23.48 9.46
C GLN A 105 -4.76 24.60 8.43
N ILE A 106 -4.14 25.77 8.64
CA ILE A 106 -4.24 26.90 7.70
C ILE A 106 -3.89 26.39 6.28
N GLY A 107 -4.80 26.56 5.32
CA GLY A 107 -4.64 26.12 3.92
C GLY A 107 -5.06 24.66 3.63
N ASP A 108 -5.64 23.96 4.61
CA ASP A 108 -6.26 22.63 4.45
C ASP A 108 -7.77 22.74 4.73
N LYS A 109 -8.56 21.79 4.21
CA LYS A 109 -9.99 21.62 4.46
C LYS A 109 -10.31 20.33 5.24
N ASN A 110 -9.29 19.58 5.64
CA ASN A 110 -9.47 18.24 6.20
C ASN A 110 -9.82 18.25 7.71
N TRP A 111 -11.11 18.44 8.02
CA TRP A 111 -11.64 18.00 9.32
C TRP A 111 -11.59 16.48 9.38
N HIS A 112 -11.07 15.95 10.47
CA HIS A 112 -11.05 14.51 10.67
C HIS A 112 -11.14 14.16 12.14
N VAL A 113 -11.64 12.96 12.41
CA VAL A 113 -11.69 12.38 13.74
C VAL A 113 -10.87 11.11 13.78
N HIS A 114 -10.07 10.97 14.84
CA HIS A 114 -9.49 9.70 15.26
C HIS A 114 -10.43 9.07 16.28
N ILE A 115 -10.85 7.83 16.00
CA ILE A 115 -11.61 7.00 16.91
C ILE A 115 -10.75 5.80 17.27
N LEU A 116 -10.23 5.79 18.49
CA LEU A 116 -9.40 4.72 19.02
C LEU A 116 -10.25 3.76 19.85
N LEU A 117 -10.33 2.52 19.40
CA LEU A 117 -11.08 1.44 20.06
C LEU A 117 -10.13 0.55 20.86
N THR A 118 -10.53 0.15 22.07
CA THR A 118 -9.83 -0.91 22.80
C THR A 118 -9.95 -2.24 22.05
N MET A 119 -8.85 -2.98 21.91
CA MET A 119 -8.87 -4.33 21.31
C MET A 119 -9.41 -5.41 22.26
N ARG A 120 -9.88 -5.01 23.44
CA ARG A 120 -10.50 -5.84 24.46
C ARG A 120 -11.77 -5.18 24.97
N ARG A 121 -12.72 -5.98 25.41
CA ARG A 121 -13.96 -5.52 26.05
C ARG A 121 -13.75 -5.30 27.54
N PHE A 122 -14.49 -4.38 28.15
CA PHE A 122 -14.60 -4.32 29.59
C PHE A 122 -15.29 -5.59 30.14
N ARG A 123 -14.87 -6.00 31.33
CA ARG A 123 -15.51 -7.07 32.09
C ARG A 123 -16.86 -6.59 32.60
N GLU A 124 -17.83 -7.49 32.74
CA GLU A 124 -19.16 -7.18 33.29
C GLU A 124 -19.10 -6.55 34.69
N ASP A 125 -18.08 -6.89 35.49
CA ASP A 125 -17.84 -6.30 36.81
C ASP A 125 -17.33 -4.83 36.77
N GLY A 126 -17.07 -4.30 35.56
CA GLY A 126 -16.62 -2.93 35.32
C GLY A 126 -15.20 -2.62 35.81
N THR A 127 -14.44 -3.63 36.26
CA THR A 127 -13.14 -3.41 36.94
C THR A 127 -11.97 -3.18 35.99
N GLY A 128 -12.10 -3.53 34.72
CA GLY A 128 -11.05 -3.36 33.71
C GLY A 128 -11.31 -4.15 32.43
N LEU A 129 -10.26 -4.28 31.61
CA LEU A 129 -10.33 -4.97 30.32
C LEU A 129 -10.21 -6.50 30.48
N GLY A 130 -11.04 -7.21 29.73
CA GLY A 130 -11.20 -8.65 29.71
C GLY A 130 -10.80 -9.25 28.37
N ASP A 131 -11.76 -9.88 27.72
CA ASP A 131 -11.54 -10.69 26.51
C ASP A 131 -11.28 -9.83 25.27
N ILE A 132 -10.62 -10.46 24.29
CA ILE A 132 -10.25 -9.82 23.03
C ILE A 132 -11.52 -9.62 22.18
N ALA A 133 -11.70 -8.42 21.65
CA ALA A 133 -12.78 -8.10 20.73
C ALA A 133 -12.44 -8.61 19.31
N VAL A 134 -12.53 -9.93 19.11
CA VAL A 134 -12.12 -10.60 17.87
C VAL A 134 -12.92 -10.17 16.65
N ASP A 135 -14.15 -9.70 16.85
CA ASP A 135 -15.05 -9.19 15.82
C ASP A 135 -14.56 -7.87 15.20
N LEU A 136 -13.73 -7.09 15.91
CA LEU A 136 -13.11 -5.88 15.35
C LEU A 136 -12.00 -6.20 14.33
N ASN A 137 -11.55 -7.45 14.24
CA ASN A 137 -10.49 -7.86 13.33
C ASN A 137 -11.01 -8.15 11.91
N PRO A 138 -10.13 -8.03 10.89
CA PRO A 138 -10.44 -8.50 9.55
C PRO A 138 -10.91 -9.95 9.54
N LYS A 139 -11.98 -10.25 8.78
CA LYS A 139 -12.45 -11.62 8.58
C LYS A 139 -11.69 -12.26 7.42
N ILE A 140 -11.25 -13.51 7.59
CA ILE A 140 -10.64 -14.30 6.52
C ILE A 140 -11.66 -15.37 6.11
N ILE A 141 -12.14 -15.28 4.87
CA ILE A 141 -13.07 -16.26 4.30
C ILE A 141 -12.39 -17.05 3.18
N THR A 142 -12.90 -18.23 2.87
CA THR A 142 -12.43 -19.03 1.72
C THR A 142 -13.49 -18.98 0.63
N VAL A 143 -13.11 -18.48 -0.55
CA VAL A 143 -13.97 -18.42 -1.74
C VAL A 143 -13.27 -19.16 -2.86
N ASN A 144 -13.89 -20.20 -3.41
CA ASN A 144 -13.34 -21.02 -4.50
C ASN A 144 -11.91 -21.54 -4.20
N GLY A 145 -11.66 -21.99 -2.97
CA GLY A 145 -10.35 -22.50 -2.54
C GLY A 145 -9.29 -21.41 -2.27
N LYS A 146 -9.61 -20.12 -2.45
CA LYS A 146 -8.71 -19.00 -2.17
C LYS A 146 -9.12 -18.28 -0.89
N LYS A 147 -8.14 -17.97 -0.03
CA LYS A 147 -8.35 -17.13 1.16
C LYS A 147 -8.50 -15.66 0.75
N VAL A 148 -9.59 -15.03 1.14
CA VAL A 148 -9.90 -13.62 0.92
C VAL A 148 -9.98 -12.92 2.29
N VAL A 149 -9.34 -11.76 2.41
CA VAL A 149 -9.33 -10.96 3.64
C VAL A 149 -10.33 -9.81 3.48
N ILE A 150 -11.38 -9.82 4.30
CA ILE A 150 -12.35 -8.74 4.44
C ILE A 150 -11.84 -7.82 5.56
N LYS A 151 -11.27 -6.68 5.17
CA LYS A 151 -10.62 -5.73 6.10
C LYS A 151 -11.61 -4.98 6.98
N ASP A 152 -12.77 -4.63 6.42
CA ASP A 152 -13.84 -3.90 7.08
C ASP A 152 -15.14 -4.71 6.98
N PRO A 153 -15.31 -5.74 7.84
CA PRO A 153 -16.48 -6.62 7.79
C PRO A 153 -17.76 -5.95 8.27
N GLU A 154 -17.66 -4.83 8.99
CA GLU A 154 -18.80 -4.06 9.52
C GLU A 154 -19.26 -2.98 8.54
N MET A 155 -18.58 -2.84 7.40
CA MET A 155 -18.89 -1.85 6.36
C MET A 155 -18.98 -0.43 6.94
N ILE A 156 -18.01 -0.09 7.81
CA ILE A 156 -17.99 1.17 8.57
C ILE A 156 -18.15 2.37 7.62
N HIS A 157 -17.50 2.32 6.47
CA HIS A 157 -17.57 3.38 5.46
C HIS A 157 -18.97 3.60 4.88
N GLU A 158 -19.78 2.54 4.69
CA GLU A 158 -21.15 2.68 4.18
C GLU A 158 -22.07 3.27 5.25
N ARG A 159 -21.99 2.76 6.48
CA ARG A 159 -22.79 3.29 7.60
C ARG A 159 -22.45 4.74 7.89
N VAL A 160 -21.16 5.11 7.90
CA VAL A 160 -20.72 6.51 8.05
C VAL A 160 -21.28 7.40 6.93
N LYS A 161 -21.27 6.94 5.67
CA LYS A 161 -21.89 7.65 4.54
C LYS A 161 -23.37 7.90 4.82
N GLU A 162 -24.11 6.88 5.24
CA GLU A 162 -25.54 6.99 5.53
C GLU A 162 -25.83 7.98 6.65
N ILE A 163 -25.06 7.92 7.75
CA ILE A 163 -25.21 8.81 8.90
C ILE A 163 -24.92 10.26 8.50
N ILE A 164 -23.84 10.53 7.75
CA ILE A 164 -23.53 11.89 7.29
C ILE A 164 -24.65 12.42 6.38
N ASN A 165 -25.14 11.59 5.45
CA ASN A 165 -26.23 11.98 4.56
C ASN A 165 -27.53 12.27 5.31
N ALA A 166 -27.86 11.44 6.30
CA ALA A 166 -29.02 11.65 7.18
C ALA A 166 -28.84 12.92 8.02
N TYR A 167 -27.64 13.20 8.50
CA TYR A 167 -27.32 14.40 9.26
C TYR A 167 -27.47 15.66 8.40
N PHE A 168 -26.98 15.65 7.16
CA PHE A 168 -27.23 16.74 6.20
C PHE A 168 -28.72 16.93 5.93
N ALA A 169 -29.47 15.85 5.72
CA ALA A 169 -30.91 15.93 5.50
C ALA A 169 -31.65 16.50 6.72
N LYS A 170 -31.27 16.12 7.95
CA LYS A 170 -31.81 16.66 9.21
C LYS A 170 -31.62 18.18 9.30
N LEU A 171 -30.50 18.69 8.80
CA LEU A 171 -30.19 20.12 8.75
C LEU A 171 -30.77 20.83 7.51
N GLY A 172 -31.50 20.13 6.64
CA GLY A 172 -32.05 20.69 5.40
C GLY A 172 -30.98 21.04 4.36
N LEU A 173 -29.78 20.45 4.46
CA LEU A 173 -28.66 20.73 3.57
C LEU A 173 -28.69 19.83 2.31
N PRO A 174 -28.35 20.37 1.13
CA PRO A 174 -28.40 19.63 -0.13
C PRO A 174 -27.20 18.68 -0.33
N TYR A 175 -26.21 18.74 0.55
CA TYR A 175 -24.95 17.99 0.40
C TYR A 175 -25.13 16.50 0.63
N ARG A 176 -24.37 15.70 -0.12
CA ARG A 176 -24.30 14.25 0.05
C ARG A 176 -22.86 13.78 -0.05
N VAL A 177 -22.53 12.75 0.71
CA VAL A 177 -21.26 12.03 0.59
C VAL A 177 -21.26 11.27 -0.73
N ASP A 178 -20.27 11.59 -1.56
CA ASP A 178 -20.00 10.94 -2.83
C ASP A 178 -19.87 9.41 -2.69
N GLU A 179 -20.24 8.69 -3.73
CA GLU A 179 -19.93 7.27 -3.82
C GLU A 179 -18.42 7.03 -3.95
N ILE A 180 -17.96 5.88 -3.45
CA ILE A 180 -16.56 5.49 -3.54
C ILE A 180 -16.17 5.38 -5.01
N SER A 181 -15.26 6.25 -5.45
CA SER A 181 -14.69 6.18 -6.80
C SER A 181 -13.94 4.86 -7.01
N LYS A 182 -14.15 4.23 -8.16
CA LYS A 182 -13.43 3.01 -8.56
C LYS A 182 -11.99 3.28 -9.00
N VAL A 183 -11.65 4.55 -9.24
CA VAL A 183 -10.28 5.02 -9.36
C VAL A 183 -9.81 5.43 -7.97
N PRO A 184 -8.85 4.72 -7.37
CA PRO A 184 -8.32 5.10 -6.06
C PRO A 184 -7.75 6.51 -6.12
N GLY A 185 -8.34 7.44 -5.37
CA GLY A 185 -7.77 8.77 -5.19
C GLY A 185 -6.43 8.70 -4.46
N LYS A 186 -5.55 9.66 -4.74
CA LYS A 186 -4.29 9.77 -4.01
C LYS A 186 -4.57 10.30 -2.61
N HIS A 187 -4.42 9.45 -1.58
CA HIS A 187 -4.57 9.85 -0.18
C HIS A 187 -3.43 10.79 0.24
N ILE A 188 -3.79 11.95 0.79
CA ILE A 188 -2.84 12.92 1.32
C ILE A 188 -2.69 12.68 2.82
N GLY A 189 -1.62 11.98 3.22
CA GLY A 189 -1.23 11.91 4.63
C GLY A 189 -0.66 13.25 5.13
N ARG A 190 -0.53 13.38 6.46
CA ARG A 190 -0.15 14.57 7.25
C ARG A 190 1.13 15.34 6.83
N ILE A 191 1.94 14.87 5.86
CA ILE A 191 3.32 15.38 5.62
C ILE A 191 3.58 15.77 4.16
N LYS A 192 2.63 16.37 3.43
CA LYS A 192 3.00 17.01 2.14
C LYS A 192 2.47 18.43 2.03
N ILE A 193 3.43 19.32 1.80
CA ILE A 193 3.43 20.78 1.68
C ILE A 193 2.15 21.31 0.99
N ARG A 194 1.60 22.42 1.55
CA ARG A 194 0.35 23.11 1.16
C ARG A 194 0.10 23.30 -0.34
N SER A 195 1.12 23.38 -1.20
CA SER A 195 0.94 23.50 -2.66
C SER A 195 0.38 22.23 -3.30
N LEU A 196 0.67 21.05 -2.72
CA LEU A 196 0.23 19.75 -3.22
C LEU A 196 -1.21 19.41 -2.84
N ILE A 197 -1.85 20.11 -1.89
CA ILE A 197 -3.22 19.80 -1.46
C ILE A 197 -4.21 20.24 -2.55
N ASN A 198 -4.12 21.50 -2.97
CA ASN A 198 -4.90 21.99 -4.10
C ASN A 198 -4.55 21.25 -5.40
N GLU A 199 -3.28 20.90 -5.60
CA GLU A 199 -2.83 20.14 -6.76
C GLU A 199 -3.38 18.71 -6.74
N VAL A 200 -3.42 18.02 -5.60
CA VAL A 200 -3.95 16.64 -5.51
C VAL A 200 -5.48 16.61 -5.52
N VAL A 201 -6.16 17.60 -4.93
CA VAL A 201 -7.62 17.75 -5.05
C VAL A 201 -7.98 18.06 -6.50
N ASN A 202 -7.31 19.03 -7.12
CA ASN A 202 -7.49 19.33 -8.55
C ASN A 202 -7.06 18.15 -9.44
N GLU A 203 -6.00 17.39 -9.11
CA GLU A 203 -5.64 16.16 -9.82
C GLU A 203 -6.68 15.06 -9.61
N ASN A 204 -7.33 14.95 -8.45
CA ASN A 204 -8.35 13.94 -8.20
C ASN A 204 -9.66 14.32 -8.88
N GLU A 205 -10.04 15.61 -8.89
CA GLU A 205 -11.16 16.16 -9.66
C GLU A 205 -10.87 16.07 -11.15
N LEU A 206 -9.70 16.49 -11.63
CA LEU A 206 -9.23 16.26 -13.00
C LEU A 206 -9.16 14.78 -13.31
N ARG A 207 -8.74 13.87 -12.42
CA ARG A 207 -8.79 12.42 -12.67
C ARG A 207 -10.22 11.91 -12.75
N LYS A 208 -11.15 12.43 -11.95
CA LYS A 208 -12.57 12.04 -11.94
C LYS A 208 -13.29 12.58 -13.16
N GLU A 209 -13.08 13.84 -13.52
CA GLU A 209 -13.59 14.50 -14.72
C GLU A 209 -12.93 14.00 -16.00
N ALA A 210 -11.62 13.78 -15.98
CA ALA A 210 -10.90 13.10 -17.05
C ALA A 210 -11.49 11.72 -17.19
N HIS A 211 -11.49 10.83 -16.18
CA HIS A 211 -12.12 9.51 -16.26
C HIS A 211 -13.58 9.56 -16.78
N LEU A 212 -14.43 10.48 -16.31
CA LEU A 212 -15.81 10.63 -16.81
C LEU A 212 -15.91 11.12 -18.27
N LYS A 213 -15.01 12.00 -18.73
CA LYS A 213 -14.91 12.45 -20.15
C LYS A 213 -14.17 11.45 -21.04
N ILE A 214 -13.28 10.65 -20.45
CA ILE A 214 -12.32 9.75 -21.07
C ILE A 214 -12.88 8.36 -21.30
N ILE A 215 -13.87 7.94 -20.52
CA ILE A 215 -14.51 6.62 -20.67
C ILE A 215 -15.17 6.44 -22.06
N ASN A 216 -15.34 7.51 -22.86
CA ASN A 216 -15.82 7.43 -24.23
C ASN A 216 -14.71 7.33 -25.31
N ASP A 217 -13.44 7.27 -24.91
CA ASP A 217 -12.31 7.16 -25.84
C ASP A 217 -11.56 5.83 -25.65
N ALA A 218 -11.56 5.01 -26.71
CA ALA A 218 -10.92 3.70 -26.74
C ALA A 218 -9.41 3.77 -26.45
N ASP A 219 -8.74 4.85 -26.85
CA ASP A 219 -7.29 4.99 -26.64
C ASP A 219 -6.93 5.13 -25.17
N VAL A 220 -7.77 5.80 -24.40
CA VAL A 220 -7.47 6.01 -22.99
C VAL A 220 -7.88 4.82 -22.13
N ILE A 221 -8.94 4.12 -22.52
CA ILE A 221 -9.25 2.80 -21.92
C ILE A 221 -8.03 1.88 -22.14
N THR A 222 -7.47 1.89 -23.34
CA THR A 222 -6.26 1.13 -23.69
C THR A 222 -5.07 1.53 -22.82
N ASP A 223 -4.80 2.84 -22.67
CA ASP A 223 -3.70 3.33 -21.83
C ASP A 223 -3.87 2.95 -20.35
N SER A 224 -5.09 3.06 -19.84
CA SER A 224 -5.43 2.69 -18.45
C SER A 224 -5.18 1.20 -18.20
N ILE A 225 -5.65 0.33 -19.09
CA ILE A 225 -5.43 -1.12 -18.98
C ILE A 225 -3.94 -1.44 -19.07
N THR A 226 -3.24 -0.85 -20.06
CA THR A 226 -1.81 -1.07 -20.31
C THR A 226 -0.95 -0.65 -19.13
N HIS A 227 -1.32 0.43 -18.44
CA HIS A 227 -0.58 0.92 -17.27
C HIS A 227 -0.50 -0.12 -16.14
N TYR A 228 -1.57 -0.90 -15.93
CA TYR A 228 -1.64 -1.90 -14.85
C TYR A 228 -1.41 -3.33 -15.31
N LYS A 229 -1.54 -3.62 -16.62
CA LYS A 229 -1.48 -4.96 -17.20
C LYS A 229 -0.71 -4.96 -18.51
N SER A 230 0.35 -5.77 -18.60
CA SER A 230 1.05 -6.05 -19.86
C SER A 230 0.29 -7.01 -20.78
N ILE A 231 -0.54 -7.88 -20.19
CA ILE A 231 -1.42 -8.83 -20.88
C ILE A 231 -2.80 -8.76 -20.23
N PHE A 232 -3.85 -8.69 -21.03
CA PHE A 232 -5.23 -8.56 -20.55
C PHE A 232 -6.21 -9.37 -21.41
N THR A 233 -7.44 -9.50 -20.93
CA THR A 233 -8.53 -10.23 -21.60
C THR A 233 -9.65 -9.28 -22.03
N LYS A 234 -10.56 -9.74 -22.90
CA LYS A 234 -11.80 -8.98 -23.19
C LYS A 234 -12.57 -8.60 -21.91
N GLN A 235 -12.63 -9.50 -20.93
CA GLN A 235 -13.31 -9.24 -19.65
C GLN A 235 -12.66 -8.09 -18.86
N ASP A 236 -11.36 -7.84 -19.04
CA ASP A 236 -10.67 -6.72 -18.40
C ASP A 236 -11.07 -5.39 -19.01
N VAL A 237 -11.31 -5.36 -20.33
CA VAL A 237 -11.86 -4.19 -21.04
C VAL A 237 -13.30 -3.93 -20.60
N GLU A 238 -14.14 -4.96 -20.55
CA GLU A 238 -15.52 -4.87 -20.07
C GLU A 238 -15.59 -4.32 -18.63
N LYS A 239 -14.67 -4.76 -17.76
CA LYS A 239 -14.55 -4.25 -16.39
C LYS A 239 -14.12 -2.79 -16.33
N ALA A 240 -13.33 -2.32 -17.29
CA ALA A 240 -12.88 -0.93 -17.37
C ALA A 240 -14.02 0.02 -17.75
N VAL A 241 -14.98 -0.43 -18.57
CA VAL A 241 -16.12 0.38 -19.04
C VAL A 241 -17.43 0.15 -18.29
N LYS A 242 -17.43 -0.69 -17.25
CA LYS A 242 -18.65 -1.11 -16.52
C LYS A 242 -19.46 0.05 -15.93
N ASP A 243 -18.84 1.21 -15.74
CA ASP A 243 -19.43 2.39 -15.12
C ASP A 243 -20.23 3.25 -16.11
N ILE A 244 -20.14 2.97 -17.41
CA ILE A 244 -20.97 3.61 -18.42
C ILE A 244 -22.40 3.10 -18.23
N PRO A 245 -23.40 3.99 -18.02
CA PRO A 245 -24.78 3.57 -17.80
C PRO A 245 -25.38 2.83 -19.00
N ASP A 246 -25.13 3.31 -20.22
CA ASP A 246 -25.69 2.76 -21.45
C ASP A 246 -25.01 1.42 -21.86
N PRO A 247 -25.75 0.30 -21.88
CA PRO A 247 -25.21 -0.99 -22.31
C PRO A 247 -24.71 -1.01 -23.75
N THR A 248 -25.35 -0.27 -24.65
CA THR A 248 -24.96 -0.24 -26.07
C THR A 248 -23.66 0.50 -26.25
N ALA A 249 -23.49 1.67 -25.63
CA ALA A 249 -22.22 2.39 -25.60
C ALA A 249 -21.08 1.56 -25.00
N ARG A 250 -21.33 0.78 -23.92
CA ARG A 250 -20.32 -0.13 -23.35
C ARG A 250 -19.82 -1.14 -24.37
N GLU A 251 -20.75 -1.81 -25.04
CA GLU A 251 -20.39 -2.85 -26.01
C GLU A 251 -19.64 -2.25 -27.21
N GLN A 252 -20.08 -1.08 -27.70
CA GLN A 252 -19.38 -0.35 -28.76
C GLN A 252 -17.95 0.00 -28.37
N LEU A 253 -17.72 0.50 -27.16
CA LEU A 253 -16.37 0.84 -26.68
C LEU A 253 -15.47 -0.38 -26.50
N VAL A 254 -16.00 -1.49 -25.99
CA VAL A 254 -15.24 -2.76 -25.91
C VAL A 254 -14.80 -3.20 -27.31
N GLN A 255 -15.70 -3.13 -28.29
CA GLN A 255 -15.36 -3.48 -29.68
C GLN A 255 -14.36 -2.50 -30.29
N GLN A 256 -14.49 -1.19 -30.03
CA GLN A 256 -13.52 -0.18 -30.51
C GLN A 256 -12.13 -0.41 -29.93
N VAL A 257 -12.02 -0.72 -28.63
CA VAL A 257 -10.73 -1.05 -28.00
C VAL A 257 -10.13 -2.29 -28.66
N LEU A 258 -10.88 -3.39 -28.74
CA LEU A 258 -10.35 -4.66 -29.25
C LEU A 258 -10.04 -4.65 -30.75
N SER A 259 -10.71 -3.81 -31.53
CA SER A 259 -10.45 -3.64 -32.96
C SER A 259 -9.43 -2.53 -33.27
N SER A 260 -8.92 -1.83 -32.25
CA SER A 260 -7.89 -0.82 -32.42
C SER A 260 -6.59 -1.43 -32.95
N ASN A 261 -5.94 -0.72 -33.86
CA ASN A 261 -4.62 -1.11 -34.40
C ASN A 261 -3.51 -1.14 -33.33
N ARG A 262 -3.74 -0.56 -32.15
CA ARG A 262 -2.81 -0.61 -31.01
C ARG A 262 -2.88 -1.93 -30.26
N ILE A 263 -3.96 -2.70 -30.42
CA ILE A 263 -4.15 -3.99 -29.75
C ILE A 263 -3.59 -5.13 -30.60
N LEU A 264 -2.93 -6.06 -29.93
CA LEU A 264 -2.40 -7.27 -30.52
C LEU A 264 -3.00 -8.47 -29.81
N GLU A 265 -3.68 -9.34 -30.56
CA GLU A 265 -4.09 -10.65 -30.05
C GLU A 265 -2.87 -11.59 -29.97
N LEU A 266 -2.80 -12.33 -28.88
CA LEU A 266 -1.73 -13.30 -28.63
C LEU A 266 -2.18 -14.69 -29.08
N TYR A 267 -1.26 -15.43 -29.69
CA TYR A 267 -1.48 -16.79 -30.18
C TYR A 267 -0.53 -17.76 -29.47
N HIS A 268 -0.98 -19.00 -29.36
CA HIS A 268 -0.13 -20.12 -28.97
C HIS A 268 0.83 -20.48 -30.12
N ASP A 269 1.84 -21.30 -29.82
CA ASP A 269 2.85 -21.71 -30.80
C ASP A 269 2.25 -22.55 -31.96
N ASP A 270 1.09 -23.15 -31.74
CA ASP A 270 0.30 -23.88 -32.74
C ASP A 270 -0.59 -22.98 -33.62
N GLY A 271 -0.60 -21.66 -33.35
CA GLY A 271 -1.42 -20.68 -34.07
C GLY A 271 -2.83 -20.51 -33.54
N GLU A 272 -3.24 -21.22 -32.47
CA GLU A 272 -4.55 -21.01 -31.85
C GLU A 272 -4.59 -19.70 -31.04
N SER A 273 -5.74 -19.00 -31.06
CA SER A 273 -5.93 -17.79 -30.24
C SER A 273 -5.86 -18.13 -28.76
N SER A 274 -5.01 -17.40 -28.04
CA SER A 274 -4.91 -17.52 -26.59
C SER A 274 -6.02 -16.77 -25.84
N LYS A 275 -6.85 -15.99 -26.55
CA LYS A 275 -7.84 -15.04 -26.01
C LYS A 275 -7.26 -13.93 -25.12
N TYR A 276 -5.94 -13.80 -25.10
CA TYR A 276 -5.23 -12.71 -24.45
C TYR A 276 -4.82 -11.66 -25.47
N PHE A 277 -4.76 -10.43 -24.98
CA PHE A 277 -4.38 -9.25 -25.75
C PHE A 277 -3.23 -8.54 -25.06
N THR A 278 -2.42 -7.86 -25.85
CA THR A 278 -1.41 -6.90 -25.40
C THR A 278 -1.48 -5.66 -26.30
N THR A 279 -0.61 -4.69 -26.04
CA THR A 279 -0.52 -3.49 -26.87
C THR A 279 0.79 -3.44 -27.65
N ILE A 280 0.80 -2.68 -28.75
CA ILE A 280 2.01 -2.43 -29.54
C ILE A 280 3.10 -1.81 -28.65
N GLU A 281 2.74 -0.94 -27.71
CA GLU A 281 3.66 -0.30 -26.77
C GLU A 281 4.37 -1.32 -25.88
N VAL A 282 3.61 -2.27 -25.30
CA VAL A 282 4.19 -3.36 -24.50
C VAL A 282 5.09 -4.23 -25.38
N ARG A 283 4.65 -4.61 -26.59
CA ARG A 283 5.47 -5.40 -27.52
C ARG A 283 6.77 -4.69 -27.90
N ASN A 284 6.71 -3.37 -28.12
CA ASN A 284 7.89 -2.57 -28.44
C ASN A 284 8.87 -2.52 -27.27
N GLU A 285 8.38 -2.38 -26.03
CA GLU A 285 9.23 -2.38 -24.84
C GLU A 285 9.87 -3.77 -24.60
N GLU A 286 9.10 -4.86 -24.75
CA GLU A 286 9.63 -6.23 -24.68
C GLU A 286 10.71 -6.47 -25.76
N THR A 287 10.45 -6.02 -27.00
CA THR A 287 11.42 -6.11 -28.10
C THR A 287 12.69 -5.31 -27.79
N ARG A 288 12.54 -4.14 -27.16
CA ARG A 288 13.66 -3.32 -26.73
C ARG A 288 14.48 -4.00 -25.63
N ILE A 289 13.83 -4.62 -24.64
CA ILE A 289 14.50 -5.38 -23.58
C ILE A 289 15.32 -6.52 -24.21
N ILE A 290 14.76 -7.28 -25.15
CA ILE A 290 15.47 -8.36 -25.85
C ILE A 290 16.68 -7.81 -26.63
N ARG A 291 16.53 -6.70 -27.37
CA ARG A 291 17.64 -6.06 -28.08
C ARG A 291 18.77 -5.64 -27.15
N ILE A 292 18.43 -5.05 -25.99
CA ILE A 292 19.42 -4.66 -24.97
C ILE A 292 20.10 -5.90 -24.40
N ALA A 293 19.36 -6.96 -24.08
CA ALA A 293 19.92 -8.20 -23.57
C ALA A 293 20.90 -8.85 -24.56
N ASN A 294 20.56 -8.89 -25.85
CA ASN A 294 21.45 -9.39 -26.91
C ASN A 294 22.71 -8.54 -27.03
N LYS A 295 22.57 -7.21 -27.04
CA LYS A 295 23.73 -6.31 -27.08
C LYS A 295 24.67 -6.51 -25.89
N ILE A 296 24.14 -6.71 -24.69
CA ILE A 296 24.93 -7.01 -23.48
C ILE A 296 25.63 -8.38 -23.64
N ASN A 297 24.95 -9.35 -24.24
CA ASN A 297 25.51 -10.68 -24.47
C ASN A 297 26.70 -10.68 -25.44
N ASP A 298 26.70 -9.77 -26.41
CA ASP A 298 27.79 -9.64 -27.41
C ASP A 298 29.02 -8.87 -26.88
N GLN A 299 28.91 -8.21 -25.71
CA GLN A 299 29.95 -7.34 -25.16
C GLN A 299 30.71 -7.97 -23.98
N VAL A 300 30.67 -9.29 -23.85
CA VAL A 300 31.24 -10.00 -22.70
C VAL A 300 32.71 -10.31 -22.89
N TYR A 301 33.56 -9.71 -22.04
CA TYR A 301 34.97 -10.05 -21.90
C TYR A 301 35.20 -10.66 -20.50
N TYR A 302 35.65 -11.92 -20.45
CA TYR A 302 36.15 -12.54 -19.21
C TYR A 302 37.62 -12.88 -19.35
N ASN A 303 38.44 -12.35 -18.45
CA ASN A 303 39.79 -12.86 -18.19
C ASN A 303 39.71 -13.93 -17.08
N ASP A 304 40.43 -15.06 -17.24
CA ASP A 304 40.65 -16.11 -16.23
C ASP A 304 39.45 -16.97 -15.74
N ILE A 305 38.74 -17.61 -16.67
CA ILE A 305 37.63 -18.56 -16.36
C ILE A 305 38.11 -19.83 -15.62
N TYR A 306 39.30 -20.35 -15.94
CA TYR A 306 39.77 -21.65 -15.44
C TYR A 306 40.01 -21.65 -13.92
N ASN A 307 40.59 -20.59 -13.37
CA ASN A 307 40.88 -20.47 -11.94
C ASN A 307 39.61 -20.29 -11.10
N LEU A 308 38.51 -19.83 -11.70
CA LEU A 308 37.27 -19.58 -10.97
C LEU A 308 36.46 -20.87 -10.74
N LYS A 309 36.61 -21.85 -11.64
CA LYS A 309 36.03 -23.19 -11.46
C LYS A 309 36.58 -23.86 -10.20
N SER A 310 37.90 -23.83 -10.00
CA SER A 310 38.54 -24.42 -8.82
C SER A 310 38.07 -23.77 -7.52
N ASP A 311 37.96 -22.43 -7.49
CA ASP A 311 37.45 -21.70 -6.32
C ASP A 311 36.03 -22.11 -5.95
N ILE A 312 35.15 -22.29 -6.94
CA ILE A 312 33.75 -22.70 -6.72
C ILE A 312 33.72 -24.12 -6.12
N GLU A 313 34.52 -25.05 -6.64
CA GLU A 313 34.56 -26.42 -6.12
C GLU A 313 35.11 -26.50 -4.69
N GLY A 314 36.04 -25.61 -4.34
CA GLY A 314 36.63 -25.51 -2.99
C GLY A 314 35.75 -24.83 -1.94
N LEU A 315 34.56 -24.33 -2.29
CA LEU A 315 33.68 -23.66 -1.33
C LEU A 315 33.07 -24.65 -0.32
N ALA A 316 33.40 -24.47 0.96
CA ALA A 316 32.71 -25.12 2.07
C ALA A 316 31.34 -24.46 2.36
N ASN A 317 30.41 -25.25 2.90
CA ASN A 317 29.05 -24.84 3.28
C ASN A 317 28.17 -24.33 2.12
N VAL A 318 28.30 -24.94 0.94
CA VAL A 318 27.51 -24.64 -0.26
C VAL A 318 27.01 -25.97 -0.84
N SER A 319 25.72 -26.08 -1.14
CA SER A 319 25.16 -27.30 -1.76
C SER A 319 25.59 -27.44 -3.23
N GLU A 320 25.46 -28.64 -3.80
CA GLU A 320 25.80 -28.84 -5.21
C GLU A 320 24.91 -28.01 -6.17
N GLU A 321 23.64 -27.80 -5.83
CA GLU A 321 22.76 -26.91 -6.59
C GLU A 321 23.22 -25.45 -6.52
N GLN A 322 23.71 -25.02 -5.35
CA GLN A 322 24.25 -23.68 -5.18
C GLN A 322 25.58 -23.51 -5.91
N LYS A 323 26.44 -24.54 -5.95
CA LYS A 323 27.64 -24.54 -6.80
C LYS A 323 27.28 -24.50 -8.27
N GLN A 324 26.25 -25.23 -8.71
CA GLN A 324 25.75 -25.15 -10.08
C GLN A 324 25.25 -23.73 -10.42
N ALA A 325 24.54 -23.09 -9.49
CA ALA A 325 24.14 -21.69 -9.64
C ALA A 325 25.34 -20.74 -9.74
N LEU A 326 26.39 -20.94 -8.95
CA LEU A 326 27.63 -20.16 -9.03
C LEU A 326 28.36 -20.39 -10.36
N ARG A 327 28.45 -21.64 -10.85
CA ARG A 327 28.99 -21.97 -12.17
C ARG A 327 28.21 -21.25 -13.27
N HIS A 328 26.88 -21.27 -13.21
CA HIS A 328 26.04 -20.54 -14.16
C HIS A 328 26.28 -19.03 -14.09
N ILE A 329 26.30 -18.43 -12.89
CA ILE A 329 26.45 -16.98 -12.70
C ILE A 329 27.83 -16.48 -13.07
N LEU A 330 28.90 -17.25 -12.87
CA LEU A 330 30.27 -16.76 -13.00
C LEU A 330 31.04 -17.32 -14.20
N LEU A 331 30.77 -18.55 -14.61
CA LEU A 331 31.52 -19.23 -15.70
C LEU A 331 30.80 -19.22 -17.05
N SER A 332 29.51 -18.88 -17.09
CA SER A 332 28.80 -18.72 -18.37
C SER A 332 29.50 -17.67 -19.24
N THR A 333 29.36 -17.77 -20.56
CA THR A 333 29.80 -16.72 -21.49
C THR A 333 28.71 -15.69 -21.75
N SER A 334 27.50 -15.89 -21.22
CA SER A 334 26.38 -14.98 -21.45
C SER A 334 26.52 -13.67 -20.67
N GLY A 335 26.14 -12.54 -21.26
CA GLY A 335 26.21 -11.22 -20.62
C GLY A 335 25.06 -10.96 -19.65
N VAL A 336 23.94 -11.65 -19.85
CA VAL A 336 22.80 -11.67 -18.94
C VAL A 336 22.61 -13.09 -18.42
N ARG A 337 22.50 -13.24 -17.10
CA ARG A 337 22.36 -14.55 -16.43
C ARG A 337 21.23 -14.47 -15.43
N VAL A 338 20.35 -15.48 -15.43
CA VAL A 338 19.14 -15.49 -14.61
C VAL A 338 19.24 -16.60 -13.57
N LEU A 339 19.27 -16.22 -12.29
CA LEU A 339 19.17 -17.16 -11.18
C LEU A 339 17.72 -17.29 -10.71
N ARG A 340 17.13 -18.47 -10.87
CA ARG A 340 15.77 -18.79 -10.37
C ARG A 340 15.84 -19.69 -9.14
N GLY A 341 14.97 -19.45 -8.15
CA GLY A 341 14.84 -20.33 -6.98
C GLY A 341 13.61 -20.01 -6.14
N ARG A 342 13.04 -21.01 -5.47
CA ARG A 342 11.89 -20.84 -4.56
C ARG A 342 12.25 -19.95 -3.36
N ALA A 343 11.24 -19.46 -2.63
CA ALA A 343 11.50 -18.70 -1.40
C ALA A 343 12.29 -19.56 -0.40
N GLY A 344 13.25 -18.97 0.32
CA GLY A 344 14.05 -19.67 1.32
C GLY A 344 15.21 -20.54 0.79
N THR A 345 15.35 -20.76 -0.53
CA THR A 345 16.39 -21.66 -1.08
C THR A 345 17.82 -21.10 -1.10
N GLY A 346 18.09 -20.03 -0.36
CA GLY A 346 19.45 -19.48 -0.25
C GLY A 346 19.95 -18.63 -1.43
N LYS A 347 19.07 -18.05 -2.26
CA LYS A 347 19.48 -17.15 -3.37
C LYS A 347 20.42 -16.02 -2.91
N SER A 348 20.09 -15.34 -1.80
CA SER A 348 20.94 -14.28 -1.23
C SER A 348 22.30 -14.83 -0.78
N HIS A 349 22.36 -16.10 -0.35
CA HIS A 349 23.62 -16.76 0.00
C HIS A 349 24.49 -17.00 -1.23
N VAL A 350 23.90 -17.50 -2.32
CA VAL A 350 24.59 -17.70 -3.61
C VAL A 350 25.14 -16.38 -4.14
N LEU A 351 24.32 -15.31 -4.17
CA LEU A 351 24.75 -14.00 -4.62
C LEU A 351 25.88 -13.42 -3.77
N ALA A 352 25.84 -13.60 -2.44
CA ALA A 352 26.92 -13.17 -1.56
C ALA A 352 28.26 -13.89 -1.86
N LYS A 353 28.21 -15.20 -2.15
CA LYS A 353 29.40 -15.97 -2.57
C LYS A 353 29.90 -15.51 -3.93
N ALA A 354 29.00 -15.27 -4.89
CA ALA A 354 29.36 -14.75 -6.20
C ALA A 354 30.04 -13.38 -6.11
N HIS A 355 29.49 -12.47 -5.30
CA HIS A 355 30.12 -11.18 -5.01
C HIS A 355 31.52 -11.34 -4.45
N LYS A 356 31.69 -12.16 -3.40
CA LYS A 356 33.01 -12.37 -2.79
C LYS A 356 34.04 -12.92 -3.78
N LEU A 357 33.66 -13.92 -4.58
CA LEU A 357 34.54 -14.52 -5.58
C LEU A 357 34.93 -13.51 -6.66
N ALA A 358 33.98 -12.74 -7.19
CA ALA A 358 34.24 -11.73 -8.20
C ALA A 358 35.14 -10.59 -7.66
N THR A 359 34.84 -10.06 -6.47
CA THR A 359 35.62 -8.98 -5.84
C THR A 359 37.04 -9.42 -5.52
N ASN A 360 37.24 -10.66 -5.06
CA ASN A 360 38.58 -11.21 -4.82
C ASN A 360 39.45 -11.26 -6.09
N ARG A 361 38.83 -11.22 -7.26
CA ARG A 361 39.51 -11.18 -8.57
C ARG A 361 39.56 -9.77 -9.16
N GLY A 362 39.38 -8.74 -8.33
CA GLY A 362 39.43 -7.34 -8.74
C GLY A 362 38.24 -6.88 -9.57
N GLN A 363 37.19 -7.70 -9.71
CA GLN A 363 35.98 -7.28 -10.42
C GLN A 363 35.17 -6.33 -9.55
N LYS A 364 34.76 -5.22 -10.15
CA LYS A 364 33.86 -4.27 -9.52
C LYS A 364 32.42 -4.81 -9.58
N VAL A 365 31.84 -5.11 -8.41
CA VAL A 365 30.48 -5.64 -8.31
C VAL A 365 29.55 -4.56 -7.74
N ILE A 366 28.51 -4.20 -8.48
CA ILE A 366 27.50 -3.23 -8.06
C ILE A 366 26.19 -3.96 -7.78
N GLY A 367 25.66 -3.81 -6.56
CA GLY A 367 24.37 -4.36 -6.16
C GLY A 367 23.23 -3.39 -6.46
N LEU A 368 22.23 -3.83 -7.22
CA LEU A 368 21.01 -3.06 -7.47
C LEU A 368 19.80 -3.79 -6.90
N ALA A 369 18.95 -3.06 -6.17
CA ALA A 369 17.74 -3.64 -5.57
C ALA A 369 16.53 -2.69 -5.70
N PRO A 370 15.30 -3.22 -5.71
CA PRO A 370 14.10 -2.39 -5.90
C PRO A 370 13.72 -1.57 -4.66
N THR A 371 14.17 -1.96 -3.45
CA THR A 371 13.78 -1.32 -2.19
C THR A 371 14.97 -1.12 -1.25
N HIS A 372 14.86 -0.13 -0.35
CA HIS A 372 15.89 0.12 0.67
C HIS A 372 16.10 -1.06 1.63
N LYS A 373 15.05 -1.87 1.89
CA LYS A 373 15.18 -3.08 2.70
C LYS A 373 16.09 -4.11 2.02
N ALA A 374 15.88 -4.35 0.73
CA ALA A 374 16.73 -5.26 -0.05
C ALA A 374 18.17 -4.73 -0.22
N VAL A 375 18.35 -3.41 -0.36
CA VAL A 375 19.68 -2.77 -0.30
C VAL A 375 20.38 -3.08 1.03
N SER A 376 19.67 -2.92 2.15
CA SER A 376 20.22 -3.20 3.48
C SER A 376 20.60 -4.68 3.64
N GLU A 377 19.80 -5.58 3.07
CA GLU A 377 20.13 -7.01 3.04
C GLU A 377 21.43 -7.27 2.26
N LEU A 378 21.58 -6.72 1.04
CA LEU A 378 22.81 -6.85 0.27
C LEU A 378 24.03 -6.26 1.00
N ARG A 379 23.90 -5.10 1.67
CA ARG A 379 24.98 -4.54 2.51
C ARG A 379 25.41 -5.50 3.61
N SER A 380 24.45 -6.14 4.29
CA SER A 380 24.76 -7.14 5.32
C SER A 380 25.51 -8.37 4.78
N LYS A 381 25.49 -8.59 3.46
CA LYS A 381 26.23 -9.65 2.76
C LYS A 381 27.59 -9.21 2.22
N GLY A 382 28.02 -7.98 2.51
CA GLY A 382 29.35 -7.47 2.19
C GLY A 382 29.44 -6.66 0.90
N TYR A 383 28.32 -6.33 0.26
CA TYR A 383 28.33 -5.43 -0.91
C TYR A 383 28.71 -4.01 -0.48
N THR A 384 29.76 -3.46 -1.10
CA THR A 384 30.26 -2.10 -0.82
C THR A 384 29.53 -1.05 -1.65
N GLU A 385 29.33 -1.31 -2.95
CA GLU A 385 28.55 -0.46 -3.85
C GLU A 385 27.16 -1.04 -4.07
N VAL A 386 26.16 -0.48 -3.39
CA VAL A 386 24.78 -0.95 -3.50
C VAL A 386 23.76 0.18 -3.37
N TYR A 387 22.82 0.18 -4.30
CA TYR A 387 21.85 1.25 -4.51
C TYR A 387 20.45 0.69 -4.77
N THR A 388 19.44 1.54 -4.56
CA THR A 388 18.16 1.24 -5.21
C THR A 388 18.30 1.48 -6.72
N VAL A 389 17.53 0.76 -7.55
CA VAL A 389 17.53 0.98 -9.01
C VAL A 389 17.28 2.46 -9.33
N LYS A 390 16.34 3.08 -8.60
CA LYS A 390 16.02 4.51 -8.74
C LYS A 390 17.22 5.41 -8.42
N ASP A 391 17.87 5.19 -7.29
CA ASP A 391 19.01 6.01 -6.87
C ASP A 391 20.17 5.88 -7.86
N PHE A 392 20.43 4.66 -8.35
CA PHE A 392 21.47 4.41 -9.34
C PHE A 392 21.22 5.16 -10.65
N CYS A 393 19.99 5.11 -11.18
CA CYS A 393 19.64 5.85 -12.39
C CYS A 393 19.77 7.37 -12.23
N ILE A 394 19.52 7.93 -11.04
CA ILE A 394 19.69 9.36 -10.75
C ILE A 394 21.18 9.72 -10.69
N ILE A 395 21.99 8.87 -10.06
CA ILE A 395 23.44 9.05 -9.97
C ILE A 395 24.06 9.02 -11.35
N GLU A 396 23.73 8.04 -12.19
CA GLU A 396 24.25 7.96 -13.56
C GLU A 396 23.82 9.14 -14.43
N LYS A 397 22.56 9.60 -14.33
CA LYS A 397 22.13 10.83 -15.03
C LYS A 397 22.95 12.06 -14.63
N LYS A 398 23.32 12.18 -13.34
CA LYS A 398 24.22 13.24 -12.88
C LYS A 398 25.65 13.09 -13.38
N PHE A 399 26.13 11.87 -13.61
CA PHE A 399 27.44 11.63 -14.22
C PHE A 399 27.43 11.97 -15.71
N LEU A 400 26.41 11.55 -16.47
CA LEU A 400 26.27 11.86 -17.89
C LEU A 400 26.07 13.36 -18.16
N CYS A 401 25.38 14.10 -17.28
CA CYS A 401 25.25 15.56 -17.40
C CYS A 401 26.50 16.36 -16.99
N LYS A 402 27.54 15.73 -16.41
CA LYS A 402 28.81 16.39 -16.08
C LYS A 402 29.90 16.20 -17.15
N THR A 403 29.68 15.30 -18.09
CA THR A 403 30.59 15.01 -19.21
C THR A 403 30.02 15.43 -20.58
N ALA A 404 28.99 16.28 -20.59
CA ALA A 404 28.44 16.90 -21.80
C ALA A 404 28.78 18.38 -21.85
#